data_AF-A0A067FQ10-F1
#
_entry.id   AF-A0A067FQ10-F1
#
_cell.length_a   1.000
_cell.length_b   1.000
_cell.length_c   1.000
_cell.angle_alpha   90.00
_cell.angle_beta   90.00
_cell.angle_gamma   90.00
#
_symmetry.space_group_name_H-M   'P 1'
#
loop_
_entity.id
_entity.type
_entity.pdbx_description
1 polymer ?
#
loop_
_entity_poly.entity_id
_entity_poly.type
_entity_poly.pdbx_seq_one_letter_code
_entity_poly.pdbx_strand_id
1 'polypeptide(L)'
;MKCSSFRLPEDVMIDIFLRLEVKNLARLRCVCKSWNTLLTSKTFVEIHLNQSMRNPRPLLFRHGISPSYLGFYSTKCKEFEDLCDPPFRTQLADLDVVGSCNGVLCFCSNGSDRSLIYLWNPLIKKYMTLPRPSLNPRYLGFGVNSVSGHLDDFKVVYSLRSNSWKNIAYGFPRSIEINRSHINSSVFLNGSVHWCARFSCYHDNSCPWLIVSFDFAKEIFQTVMMPYDLSTDDADKYLNVFDGYLCVFATIPNNTFRSYELWVMKEYGLTESWTKLYTIEKPQRIWWPLGFTERGKIFIRGECRHGGYGLLVYNPHSDTFKCIGVHLPYYAIQVLNFVESIIEPVSQSLILSRS
;
A
#
# COMPACT_ATOMS: atom_id res chain seq x y z
N MET A 1 -29.89 -0.83 -47.75
CA MET A 1 -28.42 -0.65 -47.59
C MET A 1 -28.00 -1.29 -46.27
N LYS A 2 -27.22 -2.38 -46.31
CA LYS A 2 -26.56 -2.91 -45.11
C LYS A 2 -25.39 -1.99 -44.80
N CYS A 3 -25.52 -1.15 -43.78
CA CYS A 3 -24.39 -0.40 -43.26
C CYS A 3 -23.41 -1.42 -42.67
N SER A 4 -22.34 -1.75 -43.39
CA SER A 4 -21.26 -2.57 -42.86
C SER A 4 -20.67 -1.82 -41.68
N SER A 5 -20.96 -2.27 -40.45
CA SER A 5 -20.33 -1.69 -39.27
C SER A 5 -18.83 -1.90 -39.40
N PHE A 6 -18.06 -0.83 -39.63
CA PHE A 6 -16.63 -0.86 -39.47
C PHE A 6 -16.36 -1.24 -38.00
N ARG A 7 -15.96 -2.50 -37.77
CA ARG A 7 -15.47 -2.95 -36.48
C ARG A 7 -13.96 -2.79 -36.50
N LEU A 8 -13.46 -1.97 -35.60
CA LEU A 8 -12.02 -1.91 -35.34
C LEU A 8 -11.55 -3.30 -34.87
N PRO A 9 -10.36 -3.75 -35.32
CA PRO A 9 -9.71 -4.94 -34.77
C PRO A 9 -9.56 -4.86 -33.23
N GLU A 10 -9.60 -6.00 -32.55
CA GLU A 10 -9.59 -6.07 -31.08
C GLU A 10 -8.28 -5.52 -30.48
N ASP A 11 -7.15 -5.79 -31.10
CA ASP A 11 -5.83 -5.27 -30.73
C ASP A 11 -5.78 -3.73 -30.80
N VAL A 12 -6.36 -3.13 -31.84
CA VAL A 12 -6.48 -1.68 -31.97
C VAL A 12 -7.39 -1.11 -30.87
N MET A 13 -8.49 -1.80 -30.55
CA MET A 13 -9.38 -1.41 -29.45
C MET A 13 -8.66 -1.46 -28.10
N ILE A 14 -7.86 -2.50 -27.85
CA ILE A 14 -7.03 -2.63 -26.65
C ILE A 14 -6.06 -1.45 -26.55
N ASP A 15 -5.31 -1.14 -27.62
CA ASP A 15 -4.37 -0.01 -27.61
C ASP A 15 -5.06 1.34 -27.34
N ILE A 16 -6.24 1.58 -27.93
CA ILE A 16 -7.03 2.77 -27.67
C ILE A 16 -7.44 2.84 -26.20
N PHE A 17 -7.98 1.75 -25.66
CA PHE A 17 -8.47 1.71 -24.28
C PHE A 17 -7.33 1.84 -23.26
N LEU A 18 -6.16 1.25 -23.50
CA LEU A 18 -5.00 1.37 -22.61
C LEU A 18 -4.49 2.80 -22.43
N ARG A 19 -4.84 3.72 -23.35
CA ARG A 19 -4.49 5.14 -23.26
C ARG A 19 -5.49 5.98 -22.46
N LEU A 20 -6.61 5.40 -22.05
CA LEU A 20 -7.67 6.11 -21.33
C LEU A 20 -7.51 5.96 -19.82
N GLU A 21 -7.92 7.00 -19.09
CA GLU A 21 -8.01 6.93 -17.64
C GLU A 21 -9.02 5.87 -17.17
N VAL A 22 -8.73 5.22 -16.04
CA VAL A 22 -9.55 4.16 -15.44
C VAL A 22 -11.03 4.55 -15.29
N LYS A 23 -11.30 5.81 -14.91
CA LYS A 23 -12.68 6.32 -14.77
C LYS A 23 -13.46 6.28 -16.09
N ASN A 24 -12.77 6.52 -17.21
CA ASN A 24 -13.37 6.45 -18.54
C ASN A 24 -13.58 4.99 -18.95
N LEU A 25 -12.60 4.12 -18.69
CA LEU A 25 -12.73 2.67 -18.93
C LEU A 25 -13.94 2.08 -18.19
N ALA A 26 -14.15 2.44 -16.93
CA ALA A 26 -15.30 2.02 -16.17
C ALA A 26 -16.64 2.46 -16.81
N ARG A 27 -16.70 3.67 -17.39
CA ARG A 27 -17.88 4.16 -18.11
C ARG A 27 -18.08 3.44 -19.44
N LEU A 28 -17.00 3.10 -20.14
CA LEU A 28 -17.05 2.39 -21.43
C LEU A 28 -17.61 0.97 -21.32
N ARG A 29 -17.48 0.32 -20.15
CA ARG A 29 -18.16 -0.96 -19.85
C ARG A 29 -19.68 -0.88 -20.04
N CYS A 30 -20.29 0.29 -19.85
CA CYS A 30 -21.73 0.49 -19.99
C CYS A 30 -22.20 0.74 -21.44
N VAL A 31 -21.28 0.96 -22.39
CA VAL A 31 -21.64 1.38 -23.76
C VAL A 31 -22.18 0.20 -24.58
N CYS A 32 -21.46 -0.92 -24.60
CA CYS A 32 -21.92 -2.13 -25.29
C CYS A 32 -21.31 -3.41 -24.70
N LYS A 33 -21.95 -4.56 -24.96
CA LYS A 33 -21.50 -5.87 -24.45
C LYS A 33 -20.07 -6.22 -24.90
N SER A 34 -19.72 -5.93 -26.15
CA SER A 34 -18.39 -6.22 -26.69
C SER A 34 -17.28 -5.48 -25.95
N TRP A 35 -17.48 -4.18 -25.65
CA TRP A 35 -16.51 -3.39 -24.90
C TRP A 35 -16.43 -3.85 -23.45
N ASN A 36 -17.57 -4.17 -22.83
CA ASN A 36 -17.57 -4.74 -21.49
C ASN A 36 -16.79 -6.07 -21.42
N THR A 37 -17.00 -6.97 -22.37
CA THR A 37 -16.27 -8.25 -22.46
C THR A 37 -14.77 -8.01 -22.63
N LEU A 38 -14.37 -7.09 -23.50
CA LEU A 38 -12.95 -6.76 -23.71
C LEU A 38 -12.31 -6.17 -22.44
N LEU A 39 -12.96 -5.19 -21.82
CA LEU A 39 -12.49 -4.49 -20.62
C LEU A 39 -12.57 -5.33 -19.33
N THR A 40 -13.22 -6.49 -19.39
CA THR A 40 -13.27 -7.48 -18.29
C THR A 40 -12.40 -8.69 -18.61
N SER A 41 -11.84 -8.78 -19.82
CA SER A 41 -10.97 -9.88 -20.20
C SER A 41 -9.69 -9.88 -19.36
N LYS A 42 -9.24 -11.07 -18.98
CA LYS A 42 -8.00 -11.27 -18.21
C LYS A 42 -6.81 -10.60 -18.91
N THR A 43 -6.69 -10.79 -20.22
CA THR A 43 -5.63 -10.21 -21.05
C THR A 43 -5.60 -8.68 -20.97
N PHE A 44 -6.74 -8.00 -21.15
CA PHE A 44 -6.78 -6.55 -21.06
C PHE A 44 -6.40 -6.06 -19.66
N VAL A 45 -6.95 -6.68 -18.62
CA VAL A 45 -6.69 -6.31 -17.22
C VAL A 45 -5.21 -6.50 -16.88
N GLU A 46 -4.58 -7.59 -17.32
CA GLU A 46 -3.15 -7.86 -17.14
C GLU A 46 -2.28 -6.82 -17.84
N ILE A 47 -2.54 -6.50 -19.10
CA ILE A 47 -1.76 -5.51 -19.85
C ILE A 47 -1.92 -4.13 -19.21
N HIS A 48 -3.16 -3.73 -18.89
CA HIS A 48 -3.44 -2.46 -18.22
C HIS A 48 -2.72 -2.36 -16.87
N LEU A 49 -2.83 -3.39 -16.03
CA LEU A 49 -2.19 -3.41 -14.72
C LEU A 49 -0.65 -3.34 -14.84
N ASN A 50 -0.05 -4.10 -15.75
CA ASN A 50 1.39 -4.09 -16.00
C ASN A 50 1.89 -2.71 -16.46
N GLN A 51 1.09 -1.98 -17.24
CA GLN A 51 1.40 -0.60 -17.61
C GLN A 51 1.31 0.35 -16.40
N SER A 52 0.24 0.25 -15.60
CA SER A 52 0.05 1.08 -14.40
C SER A 52 1.11 0.82 -13.33
N MET A 53 1.57 -0.42 -13.15
CA MET A 53 2.60 -0.77 -12.15
C MET A 53 3.94 -0.07 -12.40
N ARG A 54 4.21 0.39 -13.64
CA ARG A 54 5.42 1.16 -13.96
C ARG A 54 5.37 2.58 -13.41
N ASN A 55 4.18 3.11 -13.13
CA ASN A 55 3.98 4.47 -12.66
C ASN A 55 2.89 4.50 -11.57
N PRO A 56 3.13 3.90 -10.39
CA PRO A 56 2.19 4.01 -9.28
C PRO A 56 2.07 5.46 -8.82
N ARG A 57 0.85 5.88 -8.48
CA ARG A 57 0.58 7.22 -7.97
C ARG A 57 0.70 7.25 -6.44
N PRO A 58 1.38 8.25 -5.86
CA PRO A 58 1.38 8.42 -4.42
C PRO A 58 -0.02 8.81 -3.94
N LEU A 59 -0.60 7.95 -3.12
CA LEU A 59 -1.90 8.14 -2.49
C LEU A 59 -1.70 8.50 -1.03
N LEU A 60 -2.19 9.68 -0.63
CA LEU A 60 -2.16 10.15 0.74
C LEU A 60 -3.45 9.75 1.44
N PHE A 61 -3.31 9.10 2.59
CA PHE A 61 -4.41 8.84 3.51
C PHE A 61 -4.15 9.53 4.84
N ARG A 62 -5.11 10.33 5.30
CA ARG A 62 -5.11 10.98 6.60
C ARG A 62 -6.40 10.64 7.33
N HIS A 63 -6.29 10.08 8.53
CA HIS A 63 -7.41 9.61 9.33
C HIS A 63 -7.36 10.14 10.76
N GLY A 64 -8.38 9.82 11.58
CA GLY A 64 -8.43 10.14 13.00
C GLY A 64 -8.81 11.59 13.38
N ILE A 65 -8.94 12.50 12.41
CA ILE A 65 -9.41 13.89 12.63
C ILE A 65 -10.33 14.29 11.48
N SER A 66 -11.39 15.05 11.78
CA SER A 66 -12.30 15.60 10.77
C SER A 66 -11.82 16.98 10.25
N PRO A 67 -11.79 17.22 8.92
CA PRO A 67 -12.08 16.24 7.88
C PRO A 67 -10.92 15.26 7.69
N SER A 68 -11.25 13.97 7.56
CA SER A 68 -10.33 12.95 7.09
C SER A 68 -10.22 13.03 5.57
N TYR A 69 -9.13 12.49 5.03
CA TYR A 69 -8.74 12.78 3.66
C TYR A 69 -8.14 11.56 2.96
N LEU A 70 -8.54 11.35 1.72
CA LEU A 70 -7.93 10.40 0.81
C LEU A 70 -7.78 11.04 -0.57
N GLY A 71 -6.57 11.04 -1.13
CA GLY A 71 -6.37 11.61 -2.45
C GLY A 71 -4.96 11.48 -2.98
N PHE A 72 -4.83 11.69 -4.29
CA PHE A 72 -3.56 11.55 -4.99
C PHE A 72 -2.75 12.83 -4.94
N TYR A 73 -1.44 12.70 -4.79
CA TYR A 73 -0.54 13.82 -5.03
C TYR A 73 -0.22 13.94 -6.52
N SER A 74 -0.62 15.05 -7.16
CA SER A 74 -0.22 15.37 -8.53
C SER A 74 1.13 16.08 -8.54
N THR A 75 2.17 15.41 -9.05
CA THR A 75 3.50 16.02 -9.22
C THR A 75 3.48 17.17 -10.24
N LYS A 76 2.58 17.11 -11.23
CA LYS A 76 2.41 18.14 -12.28
C LYS A 76 1.80 19.42 -11.71
N CYS A 77 0.66 19.32 -11.05
CA CYS A 77 -0.06 20.46 -10.51
C CYS A 77 0.48 20.90 -9.14
N LYS A 78 1.26 20.03 -8.48
CA LYS A 78 1.69 20.19 -7.06
C LYS A 78 0.49 20.33 -6.12
N GLU A 79 -0.62 19.75 -6.53
CA GLU A 79 -1.91 19.81 -5.86
C GLU A 79 -2.37 18.38 -5.55
N PHE A 80 -3.32 18.32 -4.64
CA PHE A 80 -3.94 17.09 -4.22
C PHE A 80 -5.26 16.91 -4.96
N GLU A 81 -5.42 15.74 -5.56
CA GLU A 81 -6.66 15.32 -6.22
C GLU A 81 -7.45 14.45 -5.25
N ASP A 82 -8.50 15.05 -4.69
CA ASP A 82 -9.34 14.42 -3.69
C ASP A 82 -10.12 13.27 -4.31
N LEU A 83 -10.06 12.11 -3.66
CA LEU A 83 -10.91 11.00 -4.02
C LEU A 83 -12.29 11.18 -3.38
N CYS A 84 -13.31 10.62 -4.03
CA CYS A 84 -14.64 10.56 -3.45
C CYS A 84 -14.60 9.78 -2.13
N ASP A 85 -15.49 10.15 -1.21
CA ASP A 85 -15.71 9.37 -0.01
C ASP A 85 -16.06 7.91 -0.35
N PRO A 86 -15.66 6.96 0.50
CA PRO A 86 -15.98 5.56 0.31
C PRO A 86 -17.51 5.36 0.26
N PRO A 87 -18.01 4.49 -0.63
CA PRO A 87 -19.45 4.22 -0.77
C PRO A 87 -20.03 3.33 0.34
N PHE A 88 -19.29 3.06 1.41
CA PHE A 88 -19.71 2.25 2.55
C PHE A 88 -19.92 3.10 3.81
N ARG A 89 -20.63 2.55 4.81
CA ARG A 89 -21.15 3.30 5.96
C ARG A 89 -20.07 3.92 6.85
N THR A 90 -18.94 3.24 7.02
CA THR A 90 -17.85 3.68 7.91
C THR A 90 -17.11 4.85 7.30
N GLN A 91 -16.93 5.92 8.08
CA GLN A 91 -16.25 7.13 7.63
C GLN A 91 -14.74 6.91 7.59
N LEU A 92 -14.03 7.64 6.72
CA LEU A 92 -12.56 7.60 6.63
C LEU A 92 -11.87 7.87 7.97
N ALA A 93 -12.47 8.66 8.86
CA ALA A 93 -11.94 8.97 10.18
C ALA A 93 -11.82 7.72 11.08
N ASP A 94 -12.67 6.72 10.85
CA ASP A 94 -12.75 5.48 11.62
C ASP A 94 -12.07 4.30 10.92
N LEU A 95 -11.22 4.57 9.92
CA LEU A 95 -10.51 3.52 9.18
C LEU A 95 -9.00 3.62 9.37
N ASP A 96 -8.35 2.47 9.43
CA ASP A 96 -6.92 2.32 9.16
C ASP A 96 -6.73 1.67 7.78
N VAL A 97 -5.68 2.06 7.07
CA VAL A 97 -5.27 1.36 5.84
C VAL A 97 -4.36 0.20 6.20
N VAL A 98 -4.74 -0.98 5.70
CA VAL A 98 -3.92 -2.20 5.77
C VAL A 98 -2.88 -2.22 4.64
N GLY A 99 -3.27 -1.79 3.44
CA GLY A 99 -2.39 -1.70 2.28
C GLY A 99 -3.13 -1.40 0.97
N SER A 100 -2.37 -1.31 -0.11
CA SER A 100 -2.87 -1.18 -1.48
C SER A 100 -2.26 -2.27 -2.37
N CYS A 101 -3.08 -2.87 -3.22
CA CYS A 101 -2.66 -3.89 -4.16
C CYS A 101 -3.55 -3.86 -5.40
N ASN A 102 -2.96 -3.88 -6.60
CA ASN A 102 -3.67 -3.93 -7.88
C ASN A 102 -4.86 -2.94 -8.01
N GLY A 103 -4.73 -1.73 -7.49
CA GLY A 103 -5.77 -0.68 -7.52
C GLY A 103 -6.93 -0.87 -6.54
N VAL A 104 -6.82 -1.85 -5.64
CA VAL A 104 -7.72 -2.04 -4.51
C VAL A 104 -7.01 -1.60 -3.24
N LEU A 105 -7.74 -0.88 -2.40
CA LEU A 105 -7.35 -0.51 -1.05
C LEU A 105 -8.00 -1.48 -0.07
N CYS A 106 -7.24 -1.91 0.94
CA CYS A 106 -7.75 -2.67 2.06
C CYS A 106 -7.78 -1.78 3.30
N PHE A 107 -8.97 -1.59 3.87
CA PHE A 107 -9.18 -0.86 5.10
C PHE A 107 -9.68 -1.80 6.20
N CYS A 108 -9.35 -1.47 7.46
CA CYS A 108 -10.01 -2.04 8.62
C CYS A 108 -10.67 -0.95 9.46
N SER A 109 -11.88 -1.23 9.96
CA SER A 109 -12.61 -0.30 10.84
C SER A 109 -12.03 -0.30 12.25
N ASN A 110 -11.81 0.91 12.77
CA ASN A 110 -11.50 1.19 14.16
C ASN A 110 -12.79 1.39 14.98
N GLY A 111 -12.68 1.37 16.31
CA GLY A 111 -13.80 1.76 17.20
C GLY A 111 -14.81 0.64 17.49
N SER A 112 -16.11 0.95 17.43
CA SER A 112 -17.23 0.08 17.87
C SER A 112 -17.61 -1.04 16.90
N ASP A 113 -17.30 -0.88 15.61
CA ASP A 113 -17.58 -1.87 14.55
C ASP A 113 -16.50 -2.96 14.43
N ARG A 114 -15.60 -3.02 15.42
CA ARG A 114 -14.39 -3.86 15.55
C ARG A 114 -14.25 -4.94 14.47
N SER A 115 -13.27 -4.71 13.59
CA SER A 115 -12.72 -5.69 12.65
C SER A 115 -13.52 -5.92 11.36
N LEU A 116 -14.36 -4.98 10.91
CA LEU A 116 -14.80 -4.99 9.51
C LEU A 116 -13.62 -4.69 8.59
N ILE A 117 -13.49 -5.48 7.53
CA ILE A 117 -12.49 -5.28 6.49
C ILE A 117 -13.19 -4.90 5.20
N TYR A 118 -12.76 -3.79 4.62
CA TYR A 118 -13.26 -3.28 3.35
C TYR A 118 -12.19 -3.41 2.28
N LEU A 119 -12.55 -3.96 1.13
CA LEU A 119 -11.79 -3.88 -0.10
C LEU A 119 -12.47 -2.88 -1.00
N TRP A 120 -11.75 -1.86 -1.45
CA TRP A 120 -12.33 -0.76 -2.21
C TRP A 120 -11.43 -0.32 -3.35
N ASN A 121 -11.98 -0.32 -4.58
CA ASN A 121 -11.37 0.38 -5.70
C ASN A 121 -12.03 1.77 -5.83
N PRO A 122 -11.33 2.86 -5.47
CA PRO A 122 -11.87 4.21 -5.51
C PRO A 122 -12.17 4.71 -6.93
N LEU A 123 -11.42 4.25 -7.93
CA LEU A 123 -11.52 4.75 -9.31
C LEU A 123 -12.77 4.26 -10.04
N ILE A 124 -13.26 3.08 -9.66
CA ILE A 124 -14.49 2.49 -10.22
C ILE A 124 -15.65 2.47 -9.21
N LYS A 125 -15.42 2.98 -7.99
CA LYS A 125 -16.39 3.08 -6.89
C LYS A 125 -17.04 1.75 -6.50
N LYS A 126 -16.29 0.64 -6.67
CA LYS A 126 -16.71 -0.71 -6.28
C LYS A 126 -16.01 -1.12 -5.00
N TYR A 127 -16.77 -1.68 -4.08
CA TYR A 127 -16.25 -2.17 -2.81
C TYR A 127 -16.88 -3.50 -2.44
N MET A 128 -16.22 -4.19 -1.52
CA MET A 128 -16.69 -5.39 -0.86
C MET A 128 -16.34 -5.30 0.63
N THR A 129 -17.27 -5.73 1.47
CA THR A 129 -17.02 -5.95 2.90
C THR A 129 -16.78 -7.44 3.11
N LEU A 130 -15.65 -7.79 3.72
CA LEU A 130 -15.36 -9.19 4.04
C LEU A 130 -16.23 -9.65 5.22
N PRO A 131 -16.57 -10.96 5.30
CA PRO A 131 -17.20 -11.52 6.49
C PRO A 131 -16.38 -11.18 7.73
N ARG A 132 -17.02 -10.89 8.87
CA ARG A 132 -16.28 -10.59 10.10
C ARG A 132 -15.35 -11.75 10.46
N PRO A 133 -14.09 -11.48 10.85
CA PRO A 133 -13.22 -12.52 11.33
C PRO A 133 -13.75 -13.09 12.64
N SER A 134 -13.59 -14.41 12.83
CA SER A 134 -14.00 -15.08 14.08
C SER A 134 -13.20 -14.64 15.30
N LEU A 135 -11.98 -14.14 15.08
CA LEU A 135 -11.09 -13.56 16.08
C LEU A 135 -10.58 -12.21 15.57
N ASN A 136 -10.39 -11.25 16.47
CA ASN A 136 -9.74 -10.00 16.08
C ASN A 136 -8.33 -10.29 15.56
N PRO A 137 -8.02 -9.96 14.29
CA PRO A 137 -6.73 -10.27 13.71
C PRO A 137 -5.66 -9.46 14.46
N ARG A 138 -4.66 -10.16 14.98
CA ARG A 138 -3.54 -9.51 15.69
C ARG A 138 -2.64 -8.74 14.72
N TYR A 139 -2.53 -9.26 13.49
CA TYR A 139 -1.73 -8.71 12.41
C TYR A 139 -2.53 -8.85 11.11
N LEU A 140 -2.54 -7.78 10.31
CA LEU A 140 -3.14 -7.77 8.99
C LEU A 140 -2.04 -7.54 7.96
N GLY A 141 -2.19 -8.24 6.84
CA GLY A 141 -1.40 -8.04 5.65
C GLY A 141 -2.33 -8.18 4.45
N PHE A 142 -2.08 -7.39 3.41
CA PHE A 142 -2.92 -7.37 2.21
C PHE A 142 -2.07 -7.52 0.96
N GLY A 143 -2.48 -8.40 0.06
CA GLY A 143 -1.78 -8.68 -1.19
C GLY A 143 -2.59 -9.57 -2.12
N VAL A 144 -1.91 -10.10 -3.15
CA VAL A 144 -2.48 -11.08 -4.08
C VAL A 144 -1.55 -12.28 -4.19
N ASN A 145 -2.11 -13.45 -4.47
CA ASN A 145 -1.32 -14.61 -4.87
C ASN A 145 -0.95 -14.49 -6.36
N SER A 146 0.25 -14.02 -6.65
CA SER A 146 0.73 -13.85 -8.03
C SER A 146 0.81 -15.16 -8.83
N VAL A 147 1.02 -16.30 -8.16
CA VAL A 147 1.16 -17.62 -8.81
C VAL A 147 -0.19 -18.19 -9.26
N SER A 148 -1.30 -17.77 -8.64
CA SER A 148 -2.63 -18.21 -9.09
C SER A 148 -2.97 -17.71 -10.50
N GLY A 149 -2.28 -16.67 -10.99
CA GLY A 149 -2.60 -16.00 -12.25
C GLY A 149 -3.96 -15.28 -12.19
N HIS A 150 -4.50 -15.05 -11.00
CA HIS A 150 -5.77 -14.35 -10.79
C HIS A 150 -5.49 -13.03 -10.08
N LEU A 151 -5.63 -11.93 -10.82
CA LEU A 151 -5.28 -10.58 -10.34
C LEU A 151 -6.23 -10.04 -9.27
N ASP A 152 -7.39 -10.69 -9.11
CA ASP A 152 -8.48 -10.40 -8.18
C ASP A 152 -8.51 -11.35 -6.97
N ASP A 153 -7.59 -12.32 -6.89
CA ASP A 153 -7.45 -13.22 -5.74
C ASP A 153 -6.71 -12.51 -4.58
N PHE A 154 -7.34 -11.45 -4.09
CA PHE A 154 -6.81 -10.72 -2.95
C PHE A 154 -6.85 -11.59 -1.70
N LYS A 155 -5.73 -11.55 -0.99
CA LYS A 155 -5.57 -12.20 0.29
C LYS A 155 -5.32 -11.11 1.33
N VAL A 156 -6.25 -11.03 2.27
CA VAL A 156 -5.92 -10.59 3.63
C VAL A 156 -5.48 -11.87 4.36
N VAL A 157 -5.39 -11.99 5.68
CA VAL A 157 -5.42 -13.33 6.32
C VAL A 157 -6.85 -13.93 6.21
N TYR A 158 -7.38 -13.95 4.98
CA TYR A 158 -8.68 -14.29 4.45
C TYR A 158 -8.49 -14.41 2.92
N SER A 159 -9.01 -15.47 2.31
CA SER A 159 -8.89 -15.70 0.87
C SER A 159 -10.22 -15.37 0.20
N LEU A 160 -10.25 -14.37 -0.69
CA LEU A 160 -11.45 -13.97 -1.43
C LEU A 160 -12.02 -15.11 -2.27
N ARG A 161 -11.16 -15.90 -2.93
CA ARG A 161 -11.60 -17.03 -3.77
C ARG A 161 -12.35 -18.09 -2.98
N SER A 162 -11.82 -18.46 -1.81
CA SER A 162 -12.42 -19.49 -0.96
C SER A 162 -13.49 -18.94 -0.03
N ASN A 163 -13.73 -17.62 -0.06
CA ASN A 163 -14.67 -16.90 0.79
C ASN A 163 -14.52 -17.27 2.29
N SER A 164 -13.29 -17.52 2.74
CA SER A 164 -13.03 -18.11 4.06
C SER A 164 -11.83 -17.49 4.78
N TRP A 165 -11.98 -17.34 6.09
CA TRP A 165 -10.89 -16.99 7.01
C TRP A 165 -9.96 -18.18 7.14
N LYS A 166 -8.69 -18.02 6.74
CA LYS A 166 -7.66 -19.02 6.99
C LYS A 166 -6.94 -18.66 8.28
N ASN A 167 -7.07 -19.50 9.29
CA ASN A 167 -6.23 -19.39 10.47
C ASN A 167 -4.86 -20.00 10.17
N ILE A 168 -3.86 -19.16 9.96
CA ILE A 168 -2.47 -19.58 9.82
C ILE A 168 -1.87 -19.66 11.23
N ALA A 169 -2.33 -20.64 12.01
CA ALA A 169 -1.87 -20.83 13.40
C ALA A 169 -0.45 -21.41 13.46
N TYR A 170 0.00 -22.07 12.39
CA TYR A 170 1.25 -22.81 12.34
C TYR A 170 2.28 -22.05 11.54
N GLY A 171 3.48 -21.88 12.10
CA GLY A 171 4.65 -21.31 11.42
C GLY A 171 5.06 -19.90 11.85
N PHE A 172 4.20 -19.13 12.54
CA PHE A 172 4.62 -17.84 13.13
C PHE A 172 5.37 -18.10 14.44
N PRO A 173 6.67 -17.75 14.56
CA PRO A 173 7.43 -18.02 15.77
C PRO A 173 6.86 -17.23 16.95
N ARG A 174 6.54 -17.93 18.05
CA ARG A 174 5.99 -17.30 19.27
C ARG A 174 6.94 -16.28 19.90
N SER A 175 8.23 -16.41 19.62
CA SER A 175 9.28 -15.53 20.09
C SER A 175 9.46 -14.29 19.21
N ILE A 176 8.53 -13.97 18.31
CA ILE A 176 8.62 -12.80 17.43
C ILE A 176 7.41 -11.89 17.66
N GLU A 177 7.68 -10.60 17.80
CA GLU A 177 6.68 -9.56 17.93
C GLU A 177 6.80 -8.58 16.76
N ILE A 178 5.73 -8.46 15.98
CA ILE A 178 5.62 -7.42 14.95
C ILE A 178 5.45 -6.06 15.65
N ASN A 179 6.28 -5.10 15.24
CA ASN A 179 6.26 -3.75 15.79
C ASN A 179 4.97 -3.02 15.40
N ARG A 180 4.28 -2.46 16.41
CA ARG A 180 3.08 -1.66 16.25
C ARG A 180 3.43 -0.18 16.37
N SER A 181 3.73 0.45 15.24
CA SER A 181 3.74 1.91 15.15
C SER A 181 2.63 2.36 14.20
N HIS A 182 2.04 3.53 14.47
CA HIS A 182 0.99 4.16 13.66
C HIS A 182 1.44 4.49 12.23
N ILE A 183 2.74 4.36 11.95
CA ILE A 183 3.38 4.56 10.65
C ILE A 183 3.80 3.20 10.03
N ASN A 184 3.73 2.10 10.79
CA ASN A 184 4.17 0.77 10.36
C ASN A 184 2.99 -0.05 9.81
N SER A 185 2.63 0.24 8.57
CA SER A 185 1.75 -0.65 7.80
C SER A 185 2.54 -1.81 7.19
N SER A 186 1.85 -2.92 6.94
CA SER A 186 2.42 -4.04 6.18
C SER A 186 2.77 -3.61 4.75
N VAL A 187 3.84 -4.15 4.19
CA VAL A 187 4.29 -3.84 2.82
C VAL A 187 4.18 -5.06 1.93
N PHE A 188 3.39 -4.97 0.85
CA PHE A 188 3.31 -6.02 -0.17
C PHE A 188 4.36 -5.80 -1.25
N LEU A 189 5.18 -6.83 -1.50
CA LEU A 189 6.20 -6.84 -2.54
C LEU A 189 6.46 -8.30 -2.98
N ASN A 190 6.64 -8.53 -4.28
CA ASN A 190 7.02 -9.84 -4.82
C ASN A 190 6.13 -11.03 -4.39
N GLY A 191 4.82 -10.81 -4.23
CA GLY A 191 3.88 -11.87 -3.83
C GLY A 191 3.87 -12.16 -2.33
N SER A 192 4.63 -11.41 -1.54
CA SER A 192 4.71 -11.54 -0.09
C SER A 192 4.35 -10.25 0.61
N VAL A 193 3.75 -10.36 1.79
CA VAL A 193 3.55 -9.21 2.69
C VAL A 193 4.61 -9.23 3.79
N HIS A 194 5.09 -8.05 4.17
CA HIS A 194 6.24 -7.86 5.06
C HIS A 194 5.90 -6.98 6.25
N TRP A 195 6.50 -7.29 7.39
CA TRP A 195 6.41 -6.52 8.64
C TRP A 195 7.77 -6.38 9.30
N CYS A 196 8.01 -5.22 9.92
CA CYS A 196 9.09 -5.06 10.90
C CYS A 196 8.75 -5.84 12.17
N ALA A 197 9.69 -6.62 12.66
CA ALA A 197 9.52 -7.38 13.90
C ALA A 197 10.81 -7.42 14.72
N ARG A 198 10.66 -7.81 15.99
CA ARG A 198 11.76 -8.12 16.91
C ARG A 198 11.53 -9.47 17.56
N PHE A 199 12.59 -10.06 18.10
CA PHE A 199 12.41 -11.18 19.02
C PHE A 199 11.80 -10.70 20.35
N SER A 200 10.87 -11.46 20.92
CA SER A 200 10.27 -11.20 22.23
C SER A 200 11.24 -11.64 23.34
N CYS A 201 12.26 -10.84 23.61
CA CYS A 201 13.02 -10.99 24.84
C CYS A 201 12.38 -10.09 25.91
N TYR A 202 11.69 -10.70 26.87
CA TYR A 202 10.97 -9.98 27.94
C TYR A 202 11.88 -9.13 28.86
N HIS A 203 13.20 -9.20 28.69
CA HIS A 203 14.18 -8.68 29.65
C HIS A 203 15.41 -8.00 29.02
N ASP A 204 15.51 -7.85 27.70
CA ASP A 204 16.71 -7.28 27.07
C ASP A 204 16.34 -6.32 25.92
N ASN A 205 16.87 -5.10 25.96
CA ASN A 205 16.65 -4.10 24.92
C ASN A 205 17.53 -4.35 23.67
N SER A 206 18.33 -5.42 23.66
CA SER A 206 19.24 -5.76 22.56
C SER A 206 18.68 -6.74 21.52
N CYS A 207 17.38 -7.06 21.57
CA CYS A 207 16.78 -8.00 20.60
C CYS A 207 16.89 -7.46 19.17
N PRO A 208 17.50 -8.23 18.24
CA PRO A 208 17.76 -7.73 16.91
C PRO A 208 16.47 -7.57 16.11
N TRP A 209 16.38 -6.48 15.34
CA TRP A 209 15.34 -6.32 14.33
C TRP A 209 15.47 -7.35 13.20
N LEU A 210 14.32 -7.76 12.71
CA LEU A 210 14.18 -8.58 11.53
C LEU A 210 12.95 -8.17 10.72
N ILE A 211 12.89 -8.67 9.50
CA ILE A 211 11.70 -8.64 8.67
C ILE A 211 11.05 -10.01 8.72
N VAL A 212 9.75 -10.04 9.01
CA VAL A 212 8.91 -11.22 8.80
C VAL A 212 8.16 -11.01 7.49
N SER A 213 8.12 -12.04 6.65
CA SER A 213 7.28 -12.06 5.46
C SER A 213 6.34 -13.25 5.47
N PHE A 214 5.20 -13.10 4.78
CA PHE A 214 4.28 -14.19 4.47
C PHE A 214 4.12 -14.29 2.96
N ASP A 215 4.53 -15.42 2.39
CA ASP A 215 4.42 -15.73 0.97
C ASP A 215 2.98 -16.21 0.68
N PHE A 216 2.23 -15.48 -0.13
CA PHE A 216 0.83 -15.81 -0.40
C PHE A 216 0.65 -17.00 -1.34
N ALA A 217 1.67 -17.40 -2.10
CA ALA A 217 1.61 -18.54 -2.99
C ALA A 217 1.92 -19.83 -2.24
N LYS A 218 3.00 -19.82 -1.45
CA LYS A 218 3.46 -20.97 -0.65
C LYS A 218 2.74 -21.10 0.69
N GLU A 219 2.10 -20.03 1.14
CA GLU A 219 1.43 -19.92 2.44
C GLU A 219 2.38 -20.21 3.63
N ILE A 220 3.62 -19.73 3.54
CA ILE A 220 4.66 -19.89 4.58
C ILE A 220 5.16 -18.54 5.10
N PHE A 221 5.53 -18.52 6.37
CA PHE A 221 6.29 -17.42 6.96
C PHE A 221 7.77 -17.59 6.69
N GLN A 222 8.46 -16.47 6.46
CA GLN A 222 9.92 -16.41 6.36
C GLN A 222 10.43 -15.24 7.19
N THR A 223 11.70 -15.32 7.58
CA THR A 223 12.37 -14.26 8.34
C THR A 223 13.69 -13.91 7.69
N VAL A 224 14.00 -12.62 7.65
CA VAL A 224 15.28 -12.09 7.16
C VAL A 224 15.79 -11.11 8.21
N MET A 225 17.00 -11.35 8.72
CA MET A 225 17.63 -10.45 9.68
C MET A 225 17.95 -9.12 9.00
N MET A 226 17.77 -8.02 9.75
CA MET A 226 18.35 -6.74 9.38
C MET A 226 19.88 -6.76 9.63
N PRO A 227 20.68 -5.92 8.95
CA PRO A 227 22.10 -5.77 9.25
C PRO A 227 22.34 -5.39 10.71
N TYR A 228 23.50 -5.75 11.27
CA TYR A 228 23.85 -5.47 12.66
C TYR A 228 23.58 -4.01 13.04
N ASP A 229 24.14 -3.07 12.29
CA ASP A 229 24.01 -1.61 12.48
C ASP A 229 22.55 -1.11 12.47
N LEU A 230 21.66 -1.83 11.76
CA LEU A 230 20.23 -1.51 11.67
C LEU A 230 19.40 -2.21 12.76
N SER A 231 19.93 -3.31 13.31
CA SER A 231 19.15 -4.28 14.08
C SER A 231 19.26 -4.16 15.59
N THR A 232 20.36 -3.63 16.12
CA THR A 232 20.68 -3.72 17.55
C THR A 232 20.17 -2.56 18.39
N ASP A 233 19.48 -1.59 17.79
CA ASP A 233 18.97 -0.42 18.48
C ASP A 233 17.47 -0.48 18.77
N ASP A 234 17.06 0.34 19.75
CA ASP A 234 15.67 0.45 20.17
C ASP A 234 14.80 1.35 19.28
N ALA A 235 15.37 2.01 18.30
CA ALA A 235 14.73 3.06 17.53
C ALA A 235 13.79 2.50 16.45
N ASP A 236 12.71 3.25 16.20
CA ASP A 236 11.66 2.90 15.25
C ASP A 236 12.19 2.65 13.83
N LYS A 237 11.68 1.57 13.23
CA LYS A 237 11.94 1.15 11.85
C LYS A 237 10.64 1.09 11.07
N TYR A 238 10.64 1.67 9.86
CA TYR A 238 9.46 1.73 8.98
C TYR A 238 9.76 1.09 7.63
N LEU A 239 8.95 0.13 7.21
CA LEU A 239 9.08 -0.50 5.88
C LEU A 239 8.44 0.36 4.79
N ASN A 240 9.02 0.30 3.60
CA ASN A 240 8.43 0.85 2.39
C ASN A 240 9.00 0.12 1.14
N VAL A 241 8.58 0.55 -0.05
CA VAL A 241 9.15 0.10 -1.32
C VAL A 241 9.75 1.29 -2.05
N PHE A 242 11.02 1.18 -2.41
CA PHE A 242 11.74 2.19 -3.17
C PHE A 242 12.34 1.55 -4.42
N ASP A 243 11.93 2.03 -5.60
CA ASP A 243 12.45 1.57 -6.89
C ASP A 243 12.36 0.04 -7.07
N GLY A 244 11.25 -0.56 -6.59
CA GLY A 244 11.03 -2.01 -6.60
C GLY A 244 11.76 -2.80 -5.52
N TYR A 245 12.61 -2.17 -4.71
CA TYR A 245 13.30 -2.80 -3.60
C TYR A 245 12.56 -2.60 -2.28
N LEU A 246 12.61 -3.60 -1.41
CA LEU A 246 12.18 -3.44 -0.02
C LEU A 246 13.16 -2.51 0.69
N CYS A 247 12.65 -1.50 1.39
CA CYS A 247 13.48 -0.54 2.08
C CYS A 247 13.01 -0.27 3.52
N VAL A 248 13.94 0.16 4.37
CA VAL A 248 13.69 0.53 5.76
C VAL A 248 14.15 1.96 5.98
N PHE A 249 13.25 2.79 6.52
CA PHE A 249 13.63 4.01 7.20
C PHE A 249 13.94 3.70 8.66
N ALA A 250 15.17 3.96 9.06
CA ALA A 250 15.67 3.69 10.40
C ALA A 250 15.92 4.99 11.15
N THR A 251 15.31 5.15 12.32
CA THR A 251 15.63 6.29 13.19
C THR A 251 17.03 6.10 13.77
N ILE A 252 17.87 7.14 13.74
CA ILE A 252 19.20 7.11 14.34
C ILE A 252 19.09 7.43 15.85
N PRO A 253 19.51 6.52 16.75
CA PRO A 253 19.49 6.78 18.19
C PRO A 253 20.40 7.94 18.61
N ASN A 254 20.09 8.56 19.77
CA ASN A 254 20.98 9.48 20.49
C ASN A 254 21.45 10.76 19.76
N ASN A 255 20.83 11.13 18.64
CA ASN A 255 21.06 12.43 18.02
C ASN A 255 20.31 13.55 18.78
N THR A 256 20.92 14.73 18.85
CA THR A 256 20.29 15.96 19.39
C THR A 256 19.05 16.39 18.58
N PHE A 257 18.88 15.84 17.38
CA PHE A 257 17.76 16.06 16.48
C PHE A 257 17.33 14.75 15.78
N ARG A 258 16.07 14.67 15.34
CA ARG A 258 15.53 13.47 14.70
C ARG A 258 16.17 13.27 13.31
N SER A 259 16.75 12.09 13.10
CA SER A 259 17.51 11.74 11.90
C SER A 259 17.16 10.33 11.44
N TYR A 260 17.34 10.09 10.14
CA TYR A 260 16.95 8.83 9.52
C TYR A 260 17.99 8.29 8.55
N GLU A 261 18.20 6.99 8.56
CA GLU A 261 18.88 6.29 7.48
C GLU A 261 17.86 5.59 6.58
N LEU A 262 18.10 5.62 5.27
CA LEU A 262 17.37 4.80 4.30
C LEU A 262 18.25 3.63 3.87
N TRP A 263 17.80 2.42 4.19
CA TRP A 263 18.43 1.17 3.78
C TRP A 263 17.56 0.46 2.75
N VAL A 264 18.19 -0.16 1.73
CA VAL A 264 17.50 -0.95 0.69
C VAL A 264 18.08 -2.35 0.60
N MET A 265 17.22 -3.36 0.45
CA MET A 265 17.63 -4.73 0.20
C MET A 265 17.76 -4.93 -1.31
N LYS A 266 18.99 -4.93 -1.83
CA LYS A 266 19.25 -5.01 -3.28
C LYS A 266 18.93 -6.38 -3.88
N GLU A 267 19.09 -7.44 -3.10
CA GLU A 267 18.71 -8.79 -3.49
C GLU A 267 17.68 -9.33 -2.51
N TYR A 268 16.46 -9.54 -3.02
CA TYR A 268 15.31 -9.89 -2.20
C TYR A 268 15.55 -11.18 -1.40
N GLY A 269 15.36 -11.10 -0.07
CA GLY A 269 15.56 -12.21 0.86
C GLY A 269 16.98 -12.37 1.40
N LEU A 270 17.97 -11.61 0.91
CA LEU A 270 19.37 -11.75 1.31
C LEU A 270 19.81 -10.62 2.26
N THR A 271 20.15 -10.99 3.50
CA THR A 271 20.63 -10.04 4.52
C THR A 271 21.90 -9.30 4.10
N GLU A 272 22.80 -9.94 3.36
CA GLU A 272 24.06 -9.31 2.92
C GLU A 272 23.84 -8.23 1.84
N SER A 273 22.68 -8.20 1.20
CA SER A 273 22.37 -7.25 0.13
C SER A 273 21.87 -5.89 0.61
N TRP A 274 21.68 -5.72 1.91
CA TRP A 274 21.26 -4.45 2.49
C TRP A 274 22.33 -3.39 2.28
N THR A 275 21.94 -2.30 1.63
CA THR A 275 22.82 -1.17 1.36
C THR A 275 22.18 0.11 1.89
N LYS A 276 22.94 0.90 2.65
CA LYS A 276 22.53 2.25 3.03
C LYS A 276 22.61 3.19 1.82
N LEU A 277 21.51 3.86 1.49
CA LEU A 277 21.46 4.83 0.39
C LEU A 277 21.70 6.27 0.88
N TYR A 278 21.02 6.66 1.96
CA TYR A 278 21.06 8.04 2.45
C TYR A 278 21.07 8.07 3.97
N THR A 279 21.77 9.06 4.50
CA THR A 279 21.61 9.53 5.88
C THR A 279 20.99 10.92 5.82
N ILE A 280 19.86 11.11 6.47
CA ILE A 280 19.07 12.34 6.45
C ILE A 280 19.12 12.93 7.85
N GLU A 281 20.02 13.89 8.03
CA GLU A 281 20.28 14.58 9.29
C GLU A 281 19.83 16.03 9.19
N LYS A 282 18.94 16.47 10.10
CA LYS A 282 18.43 17.84 10.09
C LYS A 282 18.39 18.47 11.48
N PRO A 283 19.09 19.61 11.69
CA PRO A 283 19.30 20.21 13.00
C PRO A 283 18.04 20.79 13.66
N GLN A 284 16.89 20.80 12.96
CA GLN A 284 15.62 21.24 13.54
C GLN A 284 14.46 20.32 13.10
N ARG A 285 13.53 20.11 14.05
CA ARG A 285 12.15 19.59 13.92
C ARG A 285 11.93 18.09 14.16
N ILE A 286 10.80 17.77 14.79
CA ILE A 286 10.20 16.44 14.78
C ILE A 286 9.66 16.21 13.38
N TRP A 287 10.30 15.33 12.62
CA TRP A 287 9.85 14.92 11.30
C TRP A 287 9.94 13.41 11.16
N TRP A 288 9.19 12.83 10.22
CA TRP A 288 9.34 11.43 9.85
C TRP A 288 9.03 11.21 8.37
N PRO A 289 9.75 10.28 7.71
CA PRO A 289 9.45 9.90 6.33
C PRO A 289 8.13 9.15 6.26
N LEU A 290 7.39 9.35 5.15
CA LEU A 290 6.09 8.75 4.90
C LEU A 290 6.10 7.79 3.70
N GLY A 291 7.02 8.01 2.75
CA GLY A 291 7.09 7.26 1.50
C GLY A 291 7.76 8.09 0.40
N PHE A 292 7.53 7.72 -0.86
CA PHE A 292 8.24 8.29 -1.99
C PHE A 292 7.31 8.93 -3.02
N THR A 293 7.85 9.92 -3.73
CA THR A 293 7.29 10.45 -4.97
C THR A 293 7.70 9.58 -6.16
N GLU A 294 7.02 9.73 -7.30
CA GLU A 294 7.37 9.09 -8.58
C GLU A 294 8.84 9.31 -9.04
N ARG A 295 9.52 10.33 -8.51
CA ARG A 295 10.90 10.69 -8.88
C ARG A 295 11.92 10.41 -7.78
N GLY A 296 11.59 9.49 -6.86
CA GLY A 296 12.47 9.07 -5.78
C GLY A 296 12.75 10.11 -4.69
N LYS A 297 12.10 11.28 -4.73
CA LYS A 297 12.06 12.22 -3.60
C LYS A 297 11.20 11.65 -2.48
N ILE A 298 11.42 12.10 -1.26
CA ILE A 298 10.82 11.53 -0.06
C ILE A 298 9.73 12.46 0.46
N PHE A 299 8.53 11.91 0.69
CA PHE A 299 7.49 12.60 1.45
C PHE A 299 7.84 12.56 2.92
N ILE A 300 7.80 13.72 3.56
CA ILE A 300 8.12 13.89 4.97
C ILE A 300 7.02 14.70 5.63
N ARG A 301 6.56 14.25 6.79
CA ARG A 301 5.83 15.13 7.70
C ARG A 301 6.84 15.97 8.45
N GLY A 302 6.70 17.29 8.41
CA GLY A 302 7.54 18.19 9.20
C GLY A 302 6.93 19.58 9.25
N GLU A 303 7.54 20.47 9.99
CA GLU A 303 6.99 21.82 10.15
C GLU A 303 7.27 22.67 8.89
N CYS A 304 6.33 23.51 8.48
CA CYS A 304 6.50 24.40 7.32
C CYS A 304 7.04 25.78 7.76
N ARG A 305 7.57 26.57 6.81
CA ARG A 305 8.16 27.90 7.12
C ARG A 305 7.14 28.92 7.65
N HIS A 306 5.86 28.71 7.37
CA HIS A 306 4.76 29.60 7.76
C HIS A 306 4.11 29.21 9.10
N GLY A 307 4.75 28.30 9.87
CA GLY A 307 4.22 27.75 11.12
C GLY A 307 3.37 26.49 10.91
N GLY A 308 3.36 25.61 11.93
CA GLY A 308 2.59 24.36 11.93
C GLY A 308 3.22 23.20 11.15
N TYR A 309 2.67 21.99 11.33
CA TYR A 309 3.11 20.78 10.63
C TYR A 309 2.42 20.62 9.28
N GLY A 310 3.15 20.13 8.30
CA GLY A 310 2.67 19.94 6.94
C GLY A 310 3.45 18.90 6.17
N LEU A 311 3.00 18.62 4.95
CA LEU A 311 3.66 17.70 4.06
C LEU A 311 4.80 18.43 3.32
N LEU A 312 6.00 17.86 3.42
CA LEU A 312 7.21 18.30 2.75
C LEU A 312 7.62 17.24 1.73
N VAL A 313 8.25 17.68 0.65
CA VAL A 313 9.05 16.82 -0.21
C VAL A 313 10.52 17.15 0.00
N TYR A 314 11.29 16.13 0.35
CA TYR A 314 12.73 16.20 0.49
C TYR A 314 13.42 15.58 -0.71
N ASN A 315 14.38 16.32 -1.27
CA ASN A 315 15.25 15.80 -2.30
C ASN A 315 16.61 15.43 -1.68
N PRO A 316 16.96 14.13 -1.59
CA PRO A 316 18.22 13.71 -1.00
C PRO A 316 19.45 14.18 -1.80
N HIS A 317 19.33 14.36 -3.12
CA HIS A 317 20.46 14.77 -3.97
C HIS A 317 20.86 16.23 -3.77
N SER A 318 19.89 17.13 -3.61
CA SER A 318 20.14 18.55 -3.41
C SER A 318 20.05 18.96 -1.94
N ASP A 319 19.72 18.01 -1.07
CA ASP A 319 19.52 18.21 0.36
C ASP A 319 18.51 19.32 0.73
N THR A 320 17.43 19.45 -0.05
CA THR A 320 16.43 20.52 0.10
C THR A 320 15.04 20.02 0.44
N PHE A 321 14.32 20.81 1.25
CA PHE A 321 12.89 20.62 1.53
C PHE A 321 12.04 21.61 0.76
N LYS A 322 10.87 21.13 0.34
CA LYS A 322 9.82 21.96 -0.21
C LYS A 322 8.50 21.65 0.50
N CYS A 323 7.88 22.67 1.11
CA CYS A 323 6.53 22.54 1.66
C CYS A 323 5.52 22.47 0.51
N ILE A 324 4.57 21.54 0.62
CA ILE A 324 3.51 21.33 -0.38
C ILE A 324 2.23 22.12 -0.01
N GLY A 325 2.22 22.83 1.12
CA GLY A 325 1.07 23.64 1.53
C GLY A 325 -0.10 22.84 2.10
N VAL A 326 0.06 21.52 2.28
CA VAL A 326 -0.91 20.69 3.00
C VAL A 326 -0.61 20.75 4.49
N HIS A 327 -1.54 21.34 5.24
CA HIS A 327 -1.48 21.33 6.69
C HIS A 327 -1.83 19.92 7.22
N LEU A 328 -0.95 19.39 8.05
CA LEU A 328 -1.06 18.05 8.61
C LEU A 328 -1.18 18.17 10.13
N PRO A 329 -2.30 17.76 10.75
CA PRO A 329 -2.40 17.72 12.21
C PRO A 329 -1.48 16.63 12.79
N TYR A 330 -1.50 16.49 14.11
CA TYR A 330 -0.71 15.50 14.82
C TYR A 330 -1.41 14.13 14.72
N TYR A 331 -0.65 13.12 14.27
CA TYR A 331 -1.02 11.70 14.05
C TYR A 331 -1.86 11.34 12.82
N ALA A 332 -1.69 10.07 12.39
CA ALA A 332 -2.47 9.31 11.40
C ALA A 332 -2.37 9.73 9.92
N ILE A 333 -1.17 9.59 9.34
CA ILE A 333 -0.91 9.84 7.90
C ILE A 333 -0.08 8.72 7.30
N GLN A 334 -0.51 8.22 6.14
CA GLN A 334 0.20 7.22 5.36
C GLN A 334 0.29 7.64 3.90
N VAL A 335 1.41 7.28 3.25
CA VAL A 335 1.57 7.40 1.79
C VAL A 335 1.73 6.00 1.22
N LEU A 336 0.86 5.68 0.25
CA LEU A 336 0.80 4.38 -0.39
C LEU A 336 1.15 4.52 -1.86
N ASN A 337 1.79 3.50 -2.43
CA ASN A 337 1.93 3.37 -3.87
C ASN A 337 0.64 2.77 -4.42
N PHE A 338 -0.20 3.58 -5.06
CA PHE A 338 -1.46 3.13 -5.64
C PHE A 338 -1.31 2.89 -7.15
N VAL A 339 -1.64 1.68 -7.58
CA VAL A 339 -1.61 1.29 -9.00
C VAL A 339 -3.02 1.45 -9.56
N GLU A 340 -3.21 2.31 -10.55
CA GLU A 340 -4.55 2.50 -11.13
C GLU A 340 -5.02 1.23 -11.87
N SER A 341 -6.22 0.76 -11.56
CA SER A 341 -6.79 -0.45 -12.17
C SER A 341 -8.31 -0.41 -12.27
N ILE A 342 -8.85 -1.21 -13.20
CA ILE A 342 -10.29 -1.49 -13.34
C ILE A 342 -10.72 -2.78 -12.63
N ILE A 343 -9.88 -3.29 -11.73
CA ILE A 343 -10.16 -4.54 -10.99
C ILE A 343 -11.25 -4.28 -9.95
N GLU A 344 -12.27 -5.11 -9.98
CA GLU A 344 -13.34 -5.08 -9.00
C GLU A 344 -13.00 -5.98 -7.81
N PRO A 345 -13.17 -5.51 -6.57
CA PRO A 345 -13.07 -6.39 -5.40
C PRO A 345 -14.33 -7.26 -5.35
N VAL A 346 -14.31 -8.45 -5.95
CA VAL A 346 -15.46 -9.37 -6.02
C VAL A 346 -15.06 -10.75 -5.50
N SER A 347 -16.00 -11.42 -4.84
CA SER A 347 -15.92 -12.86 -4.58
C SER A 347 -16.57 -13.60 -5.75
N GLN A 348 -15.82 -14.52 -6.38
CA GLN A 348 -16.34 -15.36 -7.47
C GLN A 348 -17.53 -16.24 -7.03
N SER A 349 -17.74 -16.46 -5.72
CA SER A 349 -18.89 -17.23 -5.22
C SER A 349 -20.24 -16.51 -5.43
N LEU A 350 -20.26 -15.20 -5.69
CA LEU A 350 -21.49 -14.44 -5.99
C LEU A 350 -21.85 -14.42 -7.48
N ILE A 351 -20.93 -14.85 -8.35
CA ILE A 351 -21.17 -14.93 -9.80
C ILE A 351 -21.86 -16.26 -10.14
N LEU A 352 -21.50 -17.35 -9.44
CA LEU A 352 -22.10 -18.68 -9.62
C LEU A 352 -23.50 -18.82 -9.01
N SER A 353 -23.95 -17.88 -8.17
CA SER A 353 -25.32 -17.87 -7.64
C SER A 353 -26.30 -17.05 -8.50
N ARG A 354 -25.87 -16.57 -9.67
CA ARG A 354 -26.69 -15.80 -10.63
C ARG A 354 -26.66 -16.34 -12.06
N SER A 355 -26.12 -17.54 -12.27
CA SER A 355 -26.20 -18.27 -13.56
C SER A 355 -27.33 -19.27 -13.54
#